data_AF-A0AA36J6A2-F1
#
_entry.id   AF-A0AA36J6A2-F1
#
_cell.length_a   1.000
_cell.length_b   1.000
_cell.length_c   1.000
_cell.angle_alpha   90.00
_cell.angle_beta   90.00
_cell.angle_gamma   90.00
#
_symmetry.space_group_name_H-M   'P 1'
#
loop_
_entity.id
_entity.type
_entity.pdbx_description
1 polymer ?
#
loop_
_entity_poly.entity_id
_entity_poly.type
_entity_poly.pdbx_seq_one_letter_code
_entity_poly.pdbx_strand_id
1 'polypeptide(L)'
;MADLAALQTELKAAKERWEDLKLGKAKKEAETFPFPVWAMLATQQPPAAKAFDVYEIPVKLIINGLEPNLCVEVPSPELPAQLQAKIAEAVLSAWKKHLTKKAPWGIGPTFEWVSTNFAKLLTLDTDCLHPYEGCDENDCSMRRYAIGPPAAPPAEEEDEEESEEESEEEDDEEAIAMQERLAALLLEVEGQDGDGRKKLSPEEIERKRKEAEELGEKARTLSKKEREEMNKTRKEKAGHRLAKTGSKSRKFEGDGATSKEEKKKKNQQNVKKRFGIA
;
A
#
# COMPACT_ATOMS: atom_id res chain seq x y z
N MET A 1 -13.05 4.33 45.86
CA MET A 1 -11.95 5.26 46.15
C MET A 1 -10.68 4.53 45.79
N ALA A 2 -9.78 5.16 45.03
CA ALA A 2 -8.56 4.52 44.56
C ALA A 2 -7.56 4.51 45.72
N ASP A 3 -7.45 3.37 46.40
CA ASP A 3 -6.58 3.24 47.57
C ASP A 3 -5.24 2.62 47.18
N LEU A 4 -4.19 2.99 47.90
CA LEU A 4 -2.84 2.44 47.70
C LEU A 4 -2.79 0.92 47.93
N ALA A 5 -3.58 0.41 48.87
CA ALA A 5 -3.69 -1.02 49.11
C ALA A 5 -4.28 -1.75 47.89
N ALA A 6 -5.28 -1.15 47.22
CA ALA A 6 -5.85 -1.72 46.01
C ALA A 6 -4.83 -1.73 44.86
N LEU A 7 -4.01 -0.68 44.73
CA LEU A 7 -2.93 -0.62 43.74
C LEU A 7 -1.91 -1.75 43.95
N GLN A 8 -1.49 -1.97 45.20
CA GLN A 8 -0.53 -3.03 45.51
C GLN A 8 -1.10 -4.43 45.24
N THR A 9 -2.38 -4.65 45.54
CA THR A 9 -3.06 -5.92 45.24
C THR A 9 -3.15 -6.16 43.74
N GLU A 10 -3.53 -5.16 42.95
CA GLU A 10 -3.56 -5.27 41.49
C GLU A 10 -2.16 -5.50 40.89
N LEU A 11 -1.14 -4.81 41.38
CA LEU A 11 0.24 -4.98 40.90
C LEU A 11 0.79 -6.38 41.23
N LYS A 12 0.45 -6.94 42.40
CA LYS A 12 0.81 -8.32 42.76
C LYS A 12 0.10 -9.32 41.85
N ALA A 13 -1.21 -9.16 41.65
CA ALA A 13 -1.99 -10.02 40.76
C ALA A 13 -1.49 -9.94 39.31
N ALA A 14 -1.10 -8.75 38.84
CA ALA A 14 -0.50 -8.57 37.53
C ALA A 14 0.87 -9.26 37.43
N LYS A 15 1.74 -9.16 38.45
CA LYS A 15 3.04 -9.84 38.47
C LYS A 15 2.92 -11.37 38.54
N GLU A 16 1.87 -11.88 39.18
CA GLU A 16 1.57 -13.31 39.21
C GLU A 16 1.05 -13.83 37.86
N ARG A 17 0.31 -13.00 37.12
CA ARG A 17 -0.19 -13.34 35.78
C ARG A 17 0.87 -13.19 34.68
N TRP A 18 1.76 -12.21 34.81
CA TRP A 18 2.82 -11.90 33.86
C TRP A 18 4.17 -11.86 34.59
N GLU A 19 4.95 -12.93 34.47
CA GLU A 19 6.25 -13.06 35.15
C GLU A 19 7.26 -11.99 34.68
N ASP A 20 7.18 -11.58 33.40
CA ASP A 20 8.04 -10.56 32.80
C ASP A 20 7.67 -9.12 33.18
N LEU A 21 6.64 -8.93 34.02
CA LEU A 21 6.20 -7.60 34.45
C LEU A 21 7.25 -6.94 35.36
N LYS A 22 7.87 -5.87 34.86
CA LYS A 22 8.79 -5.04 35.62
C LYS A 22 8.00 -4.01 36.42
N LEU A 23 8.19 -4.02 37.74
CA LEU A 23 7.57 -3.05 38.65
C LEU A 23 8.64 -2.12 39.21
N GLY A 24 8.31 -0.84 39.30
CA GLY A 24 9.13 0.10 40.06
C GLY A 24 8.32 1.19 40.72
N LYS A 25 9.00 1.89 41.62
CA LYS A 25 8.46 2.95 42.45
C LYS A 25 9.48 4.07 42.54
N ALA A 26 9.04 5.24 42.97
CA ALA A 26 9.96 6.32 43.30
C ALA A 26 11.01 5.88 44.34
N LYS A 27 12.16 6.55 44.31
CA LYS A 27 13.20 6.37 45.33
C LYS A 27 12.60 6.68 46.71
N LYS A 28 12.98 5.89 47.72
CA LYS A 28 12.45 5.99 49.10
C LYS A 28 12.68 7.37 49.75
N GLU A 29 13.59 8.17 49.20
CA GLU A 29 13.96 9.51 49.70
C GLU A 29 13.24 10.64 48.95
N ALA A 30 12.40 10.33 47.96
CA ALA A 30 11.64 11.34 47.22
C ALA A 30 10.43 11.83 48.04
N GLU A 31 10.17 13.14 48.02
CA GLU A 31 9.03 13.77 48.72
C GLU A 31 7.67 13.21 48.28
N THR A 32 7.58 12.68 47.06
CA THR A 32 6.36 12.09 46.49
C THR A 32 6.24 10.59 46.72
N PHE A 33 7.14 9.96 47.49
CA PHE A 33 7.11 8.51 47.74
C PHE A 33 5.75 8.10 48.33
N PRO A 34 5.06 7.09 47.75
CA PRO A 34 5.57 6.05 46.85
C PRO A 34 5.43 6.33 45.33
N PHE A 35 4.96 7.51 44.92
CA PHE A 35 4.73 7.88 43.53
C PHE A 35 5.95 8.58 42.89
N PRO A 36 6.20 8.38 41.58
CA PRO A 36 5.43 7.56 40.65
C PRO A 36 5.62 6.05 40.85
N VAL A 37 4.51 5.31 40.74
CA VAL A 37 4.52 3.84 40.65
C VAL A 37 4.37 3.48 39.19
N TRP A 38 5.25 2.63 38.67
CA TRP A 38 5.20 2.20 37.28
C TRP A 38 5.20 0.68 37.14
N ALA A 39 4.50 0.22 36.11
CA ALA A 39 4.44 -1.17 35.69
C ALA A 39 4.74 -1.24 34.20
N MET A 40 5.75 -2.02 33.82
CA MET A 40 6.19 -2.17 32.44
C MET A 40 6.06 -3.64 32.02
N LEU A 41 5.37 -3.87 30.91
CA LEU A 41 5.21 -5.19 30.30
C LEU A 41 5.67 -5.13 28.84
N ALA A 42 6.63 -5.98 28.48
CA ALA A 42 6.97 -6.24 27.08
C ALA A 42 5.95 -7.21 26.50
N THR A 43 4.99 -6.70 25.73
CA THR A 43 3.97 -7.53 25.11
C THR A 43 4.57 -8.21 23.88
N GLN A 44 4.63 -9.54 23.91
CA GLN A 44 5.15 -10.33 22.80
C GLN A 44 4.17 -10.35 21.61
N GLN A 45 4.71 -10.46 20.41
CA GLN A 45 3.96 -10.53 19.17
C GLN A 45 2.97 -11.71 19.18
N PRO A 46 1.65 -11.46 19.06
CA PRO A 46 0.68 -12.53 18.92
C PRO A 46 0.71 -13.14 17.51
N PRO A 47 0.22 -14.37 17.30
CA PRO A 47 0.17 -15.01 15.99
C PRO A 47 -0.57 -14.20 14.92
N ALA A 48 -1.55 -13.38 15.33
CA ALA A 48 -2.30 -12.49 14.44
C ALA A 48 -1.46 -11.35 13.85
N ALA A 49 -0.34 -11.01 14.48
CA ALA A 49 0.56 -9.93 14.08
C ALA A 49 1.84 -10.42 13.38
N LYS A 50 1.95 -11.73 13.04
CA LYS A 50 3.13 -12.30 12.35
C LYS A 50 3.51 -11.60 11.04
N ALA A 51 2.58 -10.87 10.42
CA ALA A 51 2.83 -10.11 9.21
C ALA A 51 3.66 -8.82 9.46
N PHE A 52 3.80 -8.38 10.71
CA PHE A 52 4.56 -7.18 11.08
C PHE A 52 5.94 -7.58 11.62
N ASP A 53 6.99 -6.83 11.29
CA ASP A 53 8.34 -7.08 11.79
C ASP A 53 8.62 -6.42 13.15
N VAL A 54 7.62 -6.45 14.04
CA VAL A 54 7.77 -5.98 15.43
C VAL A 54 7.48 -7.13 16.36
N TYR A 55 8.52 -7.52 17.10
CA TYR A 55 8.48 -8.70 17.97
C TYR A 55 7.89 -8.39 19.35
N GLU A 56 8.14 -7.18 19.86
CA GLU A 56 7.67 -6.78 21.17
C GLU A 56 7.27 -5.30 21.24
N ILE A 57 6.21 -5.03 22.00
CA ILE A 57 5.79 -3.67 22.33
C ILE A 57 5.88 -3.50 23.85
N PRO A 58 6.92 -2.84 24.36
CA PRO A 58 7.02 -2.48 25.77
C PRO A 58 6.03 -1.38 26.11
N VAL A 59 5.07 -1.67 26.99
CA VAL A 59 4.11 -0.69 27.50
C VAL A 59 4.41 -0.42 28.97
N LYS A 60 4.67 0.85 29.29
CA LYS A 60 4.94 1.33 30.65
C LYS A 60 3.77 2.19 31.12
N LEU A 61 3.03 1.67 32.10
CA LEU A 61 1.95 2.36 32.79
C LEU A 61 2.52 3.06 34.01
N ILE A 62 2.30 4.37 34.12
CA ILE A 62 2.83 5.23 35.19
C ILE A 62 1.68 5.89 35.93
N ILE A 63 1.70 5.79 37.25
CA ILE A 63 0.72 6.37 38.16
C ILE A 63 1.45 7.40 39.01
N ASN A 64 1.11 8.68 38.82
CA ASN A 64 1.79 9.81 39.46
C ASN A 64 1.18 10.23 40.80
N GLY A 65 0.05 9.65 41.20
CA GLY A 65 -0.61 9.96 42.46
C GLY A 65 -1.83 9.09 42.73
N LEU A 66 -2.54 9.40 43.82
CA LEU A 66 -3.85 8.80 44.13
C LEU A 66 -4.98 9.37 43.26
N GLU A 67 -4.77 10.56 42.71
CA GLU A 67 -5.61 11.13 41.66
C GLU A 67 -5.33 10.45 40.31
N PRO A 68 -6.29 10.42 39.37
CA PRO A 68 -6.16 9.74 38.08
C PRO A 68 -5.22 10.47 37.09
N ASN A 69 -4.04 10.88 37.57
CA ASN A 69 -2.92 11.36 36.79
C ASN A 69 -2.15 10.13 36.26
N LEU A 70 -2.74 9.52 35.24
CA LEU A 70 -2.24 8.35 34.53
C LEU A 70 -1.39 8.80 33.35
N CYS A 71 -0.20 8.21 33.20
CA CYS A 71 0.70 8.45 32.09
C CYS A 71 1.08 7.09 31.48
N VAL A 72 1.18 7.03 30.16
CA VAL A 72 1.59 5.82 29.43
C VAL A 72 2.78 6.20 28.56
N GLU A 73 3.82 5.38 28.62
CA GLU A 73 5.01 5.49 27.79
C GLU A 73 5.23 4.16 27.06
N VAL A 74 5.70 4.22 25.80
CA VAL A 74 6.00 3.04 24.99
C VAL A 74 7.47 3.12 24.56
N PRO A 75 8.42 2.74 25.43
CA PRO A 75 9.85 2.90 25.14
C PRO A 75 10.33 1.77 24.21
N SER A 76 10.04 1.86 22.92
CA SER A 76 10.49 0.90 21.91
C SER A 76 11.49 1.53 20.93
N PRO A 77 12.68 0.95 20.72
CA PRO A 77 13.60 1.43 19.69
C PRO A 77 13.13 1.06 18.27
N GLU A 78 12.26 0.06 18.12
CA GLU A 78 11.76 -0.41 16.82
C GLU A 78 10.61 0.44 16.27
N LEU A 79 9.97 1.23 17.13
CA LEU A 79 8.79 2.04 16.75
C LEU A 79 9.20 3.50 16.59
N PRO A 80 8.73 4.20 15.54
CA PRO A 80 8.89 5.65 15.41
C PRO A 80 8.23 6.40 16.56
N ALA A 81 8.79 7.54 16.97
CA ALA A 81 8.26 8.37 18.05
C ALA A 81 6.79 8.79 17.83
N GLN A 82 6.39 9.03 16.58
CA GLN A 82 5.01 9.36 16.20
C GLN A 82 4.04 8.21 16.53
N LEU A 83 4.40 6.99 16.12
CA LEU A 83 3.61 5.79 16.40
C LEU A 83 3.61 5.47 17.90
N GLN A 84 4.74 5.64 18.60
CA GLN A 84 4.80 5.48 20.06
C GLN A 84 3.82 6.41 20.78
N ALA A 85 3.73 7.68 20.37
CA ALA A 85 2.80 8.65 20.93
C ALA A 85 1.34 8.27 20.68
N LYS A 86 1.00 7.87 19.43
CA LYS A 86 -0.34 7.39 19.06
C LYS A 86 -0.74 6.13 19.84
N ILE A 87 0.18 5.18 20.02
CA ILE A 87 -0.05 3.98 20.83
C ILE A 87 -0.25 4.37 22.30
N ALA A 88 0.59 5.25 22.86
CA ALA A 88 0.45 5.71 24.23
C ALA A 88 -0.90 6.37 24.49
N GLU A 89 -1.38 7.22 23.56
CA GLU A 89 -2.70 7.84 23.64
C GLU A 89 -3.83 6.81 23.56
N ALA A 90 -3.75 5.85 22.62
CA ALA A 90 -4.74 4.79 22.47
C ALA A 90 -4.82 3.90 23.73
N VAL A 91 -3.67 3.53 24.30
CA VAL A 91 -3.59 2.77 25.54
C VAL A 91 -4.13 3.57 26.71
N LEU A 92 -3.81 4.87 26.81
CA LEU A 92 -4.34 5.74 27.87
C LEU A 92 -5.86 5.88 27.78
N SER A 93 -6.42 5.99 26.57
CA SER A 93 -7.86 6.01 26.33
C SER A 93 -8.52 4.69 26.74
N ALA A 94 -7.92 3.56 26.40
CA ALA A 94 -8.38 2.23 26.85
C ALA A 94 -8.29 2.09 28.38
N TRP A 95 -7.19 2.52 28.97
CA TRP A 95 -6.94 2.44 30.40
C TRP A 95 -8.00 3.21 31.19
N LYS A 96 -8.32 4.44 30.77
CA LYS A 96 -9.42 5.24 31.35
C LYS A 96 -10.77 4.52 31.30
N LYS A 97 -11.05 3.76 30.24
CA LYS A 97 -12.30 2.95 30.11
C LYS A 97 -12.30 1.72 31.02
N HIS A 98 -11.13 1.19 31.35
CA HIS A 98 -10.96 0.01 32.21
C HIS A 98 -10.99 0.33 33.70
N LEU A 99 -10.95 1.61 34.08
CA LEU A 99 -11.17 2.05 35.46
C LEU A 99 -12.61 1.75 35.87
N THR A 100 -12.78 0.67 36.64
CA THR A 100 -14.10 0.22 37.10
C THR A 100 -14.07 0.01 38.61
N LYS A 101 -15.25 -0.13 39.24
CA LYS A 101 -15.31 -0.43 40.69
C LYS A 101 -14.61 -1.74 41.09
N LYS A 102 -14.49 -2.70 40.15
CA LYS A 102 -13.82 -3.99 40.37
C LYS A 102 -12.31 -3.96 40.10
N ALA A 103 -11.88 -3.07 39.20
CA ALA A 103 -10.48 -2.83 38.88
C ALA A 103 -10.23 -1.32 39.05
N PRO A 104 -10.03 -0.85 40.30
CA PRO A 104 -9.83 0.56 40.60
C PRO A 104 -8.66 1.19 39.86
N TRP A 105 -7.64 0.40 39.49
CA TRP A 105 -6.50 0.85 38.70
C TRP A 105 -6.45 0.28 37.29
N GLY A 106 -7.23 -0.76 36.97
CA GLY A 106 -7.40 -1.23 35.59
C GLY A 106 -6.13 -1.75 34.91
N ILE A 107 -5.08 -2.08 35.67
CA ILE A 107 -3.76 -2.43 35.12
C ILE A 107 -3.83 -3.73 34.31
N GLY A 108 -4.37 -4.79 34.91
CA GLY A 108 -4.50 -6.10 34.25
C GLY A 108 -5.34 -6.06 32.97
N PRO A 109 -6.58 -5.52 33.01
CA PRO A 109 -7.41 -5.38 31.81
C PRO A 109 -6.74 -4.56 30.70
N THR A 110 -5.95 -3.54 31.04
CA THR A 110 -5.24 -2.72 30.05
C THR A 110 -4.15 -3.51 29.34
N PHE A 111 -3.34 -4.29 30.06
CA PHE A 111 -2.34 -5.16 29.41
C PHE A 111 -2.97 -6.25 28.54
N GLU A 112 -4.07 -6.85 28.99
CA GLU A 112 -4.84 -7.81 28.20
C GLU A 112 -5.41 -7.17 26.93
N TRP A 113 -5.90 -5.93 27.03
CA TRP A 113 -6.35 -5.16 25.87
C TRP A 113 -5.22 -4.87 24.88
N VAL A 114 -4.02 -4.52 25.36
CA VAL A 114 -2.83 -4.33 24.52
C VAL A 114 -2.48 -5.61 23.77
N SER A 115 -2.43 -6.76 24.45
CA SER A 115 -2.14 -8.05 23.79
C SER A 115 -3.17 -8.43 22.72
N THR A 116 -4.45 -8.10 22.96
CA THR A 116 -5.54 -8.41 22.03
C THR A 116 -5.55 -7.48 20.82
N ASN A 117 -5.15 -6.21 21.02
CA ASN A 117 -5.18 -5.18 19.98
C ASN A 117 -3.79 -4.88 19.39
N PHE A 118 -2.79 -5.73 19.64
CA PHE A 118 -1.40 -5.54 19.19
C PHE A 118 -1.31 -5.16 17.71
N ALA A 119 -1.92 -5.93 16.81
CA ALA A 119 -1.91 -5.63 15.39
C ALA A 119 -2.59 -4.29 15.05
N LYS A 120 -3.66 -3.93 15.77
CA LYS A 120 -4.36 -2.65 15.56
C LYS A 120 -3.53 -1.45 16.02
N LEU A 121 -2.75 -1.63 17.09
CA LEU A 121 -1.85 -0.60 17.62
C LEU A 121 -0.76 -0.27 16.59
N LEU A 122 -0.24 -1.27 15.89
CA LEU A 122 0.74 -1.08 14.81
C LEU A 122 0.16 -0.40 13.58
N THR A 123 -1.14 -0.54 13.33
CA THR A 123 -1.85 0.10 12.20
C THR A 123 -2.47 1.45 12.54
N LEU A 124 -2.18 2.03 13.70
CA LEU A 124 -2.69 3.36 14.06
C LEU A 124 -2.11 4.46 13.17
N ASP A 125 -0.90 4.24 12.66
CA ASP A 125 -0.22 5.15 11.76
C ASP A 125 0.14 4.43 10.46
N THR A 126 -0.63 4.66 9.41
CA THR A 126 -0.41 4.03 8.10
C THR A 126 0.85 4.55 7.42
N ASP A 127 1.29 5.76 7.78
CA ASP A 127 2.42 6.41 7.12
C ASP A 127 3.76 5.81 7.56
N CYS A 128 3.76 5.15 8.73
CA CYS A 128 4.91 4.40 9.25
C CYS A 128 4.95 2.94 8.76
N LEU A 129 3.95 2.49 7.99
CA LEU A 129 3.82 1.11 7.53
C LEU A 129 4.33 0.93 6.11
N HIS A 130 5.42 0.18 5.98
CA HIS A 130 6.08 -0.10 4.70
C HIS A 130 5.79 -1.55 4.26
N PRO A 131 4.88 -1.77 3.29
CA PRO A 131 4.58 -3.11 2.81
C PRO A 131 5.71 -3.66 1.94
N TYR A 132 6.09 -4.91 2.15
CA TYR A 132 7.04 -5.62 1.29
C TYR A 132 6.60 -7.09 1.08
N GLU A 133 7.15 -7.73 0.06
CA GLU A 133 6.96 -9.17 -0.18
C GLU A 133 8.02 -9.94 0.60
N GLY A 134 7.59 -10.77 1.55
CA GLY A 134 8.47 -11.68 2.28
C GLY A 134 7.98 -13.11 2.19
N CYS A 135 8.70 -14.01 2.85
CA CYS A 135 8.29 -15.42 2.98
C CYS A 135 7.77 -15.70 4.39
N ASP A 136 6.83 -16.64 4.47
CA ASP A 136 6.37 -17.21 5.73
C ASP A 136 7.28 -18.37 6.17
N GLU A 137 6.96 -19.00 7.31
CA GLU A 137 7.67 -20.17 7.83
C GLU A 137 7.66 -21.39 6.88
N ASN A 138 6.81 -21.38 5.83
CA ASN A 138 6.66 -22.44 4.83
C ASN A 138 7.19 -22.04 3.43
N ASP A 139 8.02 -21.00 3.34
CA ASP A 139 8.54 -20.44 2.08
C ASP A 139 7.45 -19.98 1.08
N CYS A 140 6.24 -19.70 1.57
CA CYS A 140 5.18 -19.10 0.78
C CYS A 140 5.31 -17.58 0.80
N SER A 141 5.19 -16.94 -0.36
CA SER A 141 5.17 -15.48 -0.47
C SER A 141 3.98 -14.90 0.31
N MET A 142 4.23 -14.01 1.25
CA MET A 142 3.22 -13.24 1.96
C MET A 142 3.60 -11.76 2.03
N ARG A 143 2.57 -10.91 2.05
CA ARG A 143 2.76 -9.47 2.26
C ARG A 143 3.07 -9.22 3.73
N ARG A 144 4.25 -8.68 4.00
CA ARG A 144 4.74 -8.30 5.32
C ARG A 144 4.81 -6.77 5.42
N TYR A 145 4.91 -6.27 6.65
CA TYR A 145 4.95 -4.85 6.95
C TYR A 145 6.13 -4.56 7.87
N ALA A 146 7.07 -3.75 7.36
CA ALA A 146 8.10 -3.15 8.18
C ALA A 146 7.56 -1.85 8.79
N ILE A 147 7.89 -1.59 10.05
CA ILE A 147 7.55 -0.33 10.71
C ILE A 147 8.81 0.51 10.71
N GLY A 148 8.74 1.66 10.05
CA GLY A 148 9.84 2.59 9.92
C GLY A 148 9.38 4.02 10.16
N PRO A 149 10.30 4.99 10.20
CA PRO A 149 9.92 6.41 10.20
C PRO A 149 8.87 6.66 9.10
N PRO A 150 7.98 7.64 9.32
CA PRO A 150 6.94 7.97 8.35
C PRO A 150 7.60 8.12 6.99
N ALA A 151 7.03 7.46 5.97
CA ALA A 151 7.52 7.60 4.62
C ALA A 151 7.69 9.09 4.35
N ALA A 152 8.93 9.53 4.09
CA ALA A 152 9.11 10.85 3.53
C ALA A 152 8.17 10.94 2.32
N PRO A 153 7.47 12.07 2.10
CA PRO A 153 6.80 12.28 0.82
C PRO A 153 7.80 11.90 -0.27
N PRO A 154 7.39 11.12 -1.29
CA PRO A 154 8.32 10.53 -2.24
C PRO A 154 9.25 11.64 -2.72
N ALA A 155 10.51 11.57 -2.25
CA ALA A 155 11.55 12.43 -2.73
C ALA A 155 11.63 12.14 -4.22
N GLU A 156 11.36 13.16 -5.03
CA GLU A 156 11.98 13.21 -6.35
C GLU A 156 13.47 12.96 -6.13
N GLU A 157 14.05 12.09 -6.95
CA GLU A 157 15.42 11.62 -6.83
C GLU A 157 16.38 12.83 -6.89
N GLU A 158 16.76 13.37 -5.74
CA GLU A 158 17.88 14.31 -5.63
C GLU A 158 19.15 13.51 -5.39
N ASP A 159 19.97 13.51 -6.44
CA ASP A 159 21.40 13.27 -6.42
C ASP A 159 22.03 14.04 -5.24
N GLU A 160 22.89 13.34 -4.49
CA GLU A 160 23.77 13.95 -3.49
C GLU A 160 24.70 14.96 -4.18
N GLU A 161 24.60 16.26 -3.89
CA GLU A 161 25.77 17.13 -3.68
C GLU A 161 25.39 18.50 -3.09
N GLU A 162 26.02 18.80 -1.95
CA GLU A 162 26.25 20.09 -1.27
C GLU A 162 25.55 21.39 -1.78
N SER A 163 24.98 22.11 -0.80
CA SER A 163 24.84 23.59 -0.74
C SER A 163 23.53 24.21 -1.28
N GLU A 164 22.51 24.32 -0.44
CA GLU A 164 21.31 25.12 -0.71
C GLU A 164 20.98 26.08 0.44
N GLU A 165 21.60 27.27 0.40
CA GLU A 165 21.07 28.49 1.05
C GLU A 165 20.76 29.59 0.00
N GLU A 166 20.69 29.27 -1.30
CA GLU A 166 20.60 30.27 -2.38
C GLU A 166 19.58 29.95 -3.50
N SER A 167 18.59 29.08 -3.29
CA SER A 167 17.68 28.62 -4.36
C SER A 167 16.18 28.93 -4.12
N GLU A 168 15.84 30.18 -3.78
CA GLU A 168 14.43 30.64 -3.86
C GLU A 168 14.19 31.64 -5.01
N GLU A 169 15.23 32.16 -5.66
CA GLU A 169 15.07 33.14 -6.76
C GLU A 169 15.13 32.52 -8.17
N GLU A 170 15.67 31.30 -8.34
CA GLU A 170 15.77 30.64 -9.67
C GLU A 170 14.46 29.93 -10.09
N ASP A 171 13.66 29.42 -9.14
CA ASP A 171 12.40 28.72 -9.43
C ASP A 171 11.31 29.64 -10.02
N ASP A 172 11.32 30.92 -9.65
CA ASP A 172 10.35 31.90 -10.17
C ASP A 172 10.65 32.27 -11.64
N GLU A 173 11.92 32.30 -12.06
CA GLU A 173 12.30 32.62 -13.43
C GLU A 173 11.95 31.49 -14.41
N GLU A 174 12.10 30.23 -13.99
CA GLU A 174 11.73 29.07 -14.81
C GLU A 174 10.21 28.91 -14.97
N ALA A 175 9.45 29.20 -13.91
CA ALA A 175 8.00 29.22 -13.95
C ALA A 175 7.47 30.30 -14.92
N ILE A 176 8.07 31.48 -14.91
CA ILE A 176 7.73 32.57 -15.84
C ILE A 176 8.09 32.20 -17.28
N ALA A 177 9.26 31.59 -17.52
CA ALA A 177 9.69 31.15 -18.85
C ALA A 177 8.77 30.05 -19.43
N MET A 178 8.29 29.12 -18.61
CA MET A 178 7.33 28.10 -19.05
C MET A 178 5.96 28.71 -19.35
N GLN A 179 5.52 29.69 -18.56
CA GLN A 179 4.26 30.40 -18.81
C GLN A 179 4.29 31.21 -20.10
N GLU A 180 5.39 31.91 -20.40
CA GLU A 180 5.56 32.62 -21.67
C GLU A 180 5.59 31.66 -22.86
N ARG A 181 6.22 30.50 -22.73
CA ARG A 181 6.26 29.49 -23.79
C ARG A 181 4.88 28.89 -24.07
N LEU A 182 4.08 28.66 -23.04
CA LEU A 182 2.68 28.21 -23.17
C LEU A 182 1.80 29.30 -23.79
N ALA A 183 1.98 30.56 -23.38
CA ALA A 183 1.24 31.69 -23.95
C ALA A 183 1.54 31.90 -25.44
N ALA A 184 2.80 31.78 -25.85
CA ALA A 184 3.21 31.88 -27.25
C ALA A 184 2.58 30.78 -28.12
N LEU A 185 2.54 29.54 -27.60
CA LEU A 185 1.92 28.40 -28.29
C LEU A 185 0.40 28.56 -28.42
N LEU A 186 -0.24 29.13 -27.40
CA LEU A 186 -1.69 29.41 -27.43
C LEU A 186 -2.02 30.52 -28.44
N LEU A 187 -1.18 31.54 -28.56
CA LEU A 187 -1.33 32.61 -29.55
C LEU A 187 -1.13 32.09 -30.99
N GLU A 188 -0.24 31.12 -31.19
CA GLU A 188 -0.01 30.48 -32.48
C GLU A 188 -1.20 29.60 -32.91
N VAL A 189 -1.88 28.97 -31.95
CA VAL A 189 -3.11 28.20 -32.15
C VAL A 189 -4.31 29.14 -32.37
N GLU A 190 -4.41 30.24 -31.62
CA GLU A 190 -5.46 31.26 -31.84
C GLU A 190 -5.31 31.95 -33.21
N GLY A 191 -4.09 32.06 -33.75
CA GLY A 191 -3.83 32.49 -35.12
C GLY A 191 -4.24 31.49 -36.20
N GLN A 192 -4.52 30.22 -35.84
CA GLN A 192 -4.95 29.16 -36.74
C GLN A 192 -6.46 28.85 -36.70
N ASP A 193 -7.18 29.34 -35.70
CA ASP A 193 -8.63 29.13 -35.57
C ASP A 193 -9.47 30.33 -36.03
N GLY A 194 -9.04 30.93 -37.15
CA GLY A 194 -9.77 31.93 -37.91
C GLY A 194 -9.70 31.66 -39.41
N ASP A 195 -10.42 30.62 -39.88
CA ASP A 195 -10.67 30.27 -41.30
C ASP A 195 -9.55 29.45 -41.99
N GLY A 196 -9.52 28.15 -41.69
CA GLY A 196 -8.73 27.10 -42.37
C GLY A 196 -9.12 26.83 -43.83
N ARG A 197 -9.11 27.87 -44.68
CA ARG A 197 -9.17 27.77 -46.14
C ARG A 197 -8.12 28.68 -46.76
N LYS A 198 -6.95 28.13 -47.05
CA LYS A 198 -6.10 28.70 -48.11
C LYS A 198 -6.93 28.70 -49.39
N LYS A 199 -7.36 29.89 -49.85
CA LYS A 199 -7.96 30.08 -51.16
C LYS A 199 -6.89 29.72 -52.20
N LEU A 200 -6.90 28.46 -52.65
CA LEU A 200 -6.13 28.01 -53.80
C LEU A 200 -6.58 28.82 -55.01
N SER A 201 -5.62 29.29 -55.80
CA SER A 201 -5.90 30.06 -57.01
C SER A 201 -6.67 29.19 -58.03
N PRO A 202 -7.53 29.77 -58.88
CA PRO A 202 -8.30 29.01 -59.88
C PRO A 202 -7.45 28.11 -60.79
N GLU A 203 -6.18 28.48 -61.03
CA GLU A 203 -5.23 27.74 -61.87
C GLU A 203 -4.72 26.44 -61.21
N GLU A 204 -4.60 26.40 -59.88
CA GLU A 204 -4.15 25.21 -59.15
C GLU A 204 -5.25 24.15 -59.05
N ILE A 205 -6.51 24.57 -59.09
CA ILE A 205 -7.68 23.68 -59.07
C ILE A 205 -7.82 22.95 -60.41
N GLU A 206 -7.59 23.63 -61.54
CA GLU A 206 -7.56 22.97 -62.85
C GLU A 206 -6.37 22.01 -62.98
N ARG A 207 -5.19 22.38 -62.47
CA ARG A 207 -4.01 21.50 -62.53
C ARG A 207 -4.23 20.21 -61.77
N LYS A 208 -4.79 20.28 -60.54
CA LYS A 208 -5.11 19.09 -59.75
C LYS A 208 -6.25 18.26 -60.33
N ARG A 209 -7.22 18.89 -61.01
CA ARG A 209 -8.30 18.16 -61.68
C ARG A 209 -7.79 17.37 -62.88
N LYS A 210 -6.83 17.92 -63.64
CA LYS A 210 -6.16 17.24 -64.76
C LYS A 210 -5.28 16.08 -64.30
N GLU A 211 -4.54 16.26 -63.20
CA GLU A 211 -3.68 15.24 -62.61
C GLU A 211 -4.48 14.03 -62.06
N ALA A 212 -5.67 14.29 -61.50
CA ALA A 212 -6.57 13.24 -61.02
C ALA A 212 -7.24 12.46 -62.17
N GLU A 213 -7.49 13.11 -63.30
CA GLU A 213 -8.05 12.46 -64.50
C GLU A 213 -7.00 11.55 -65.18
N GLU A 214 -5.72 11.97 -65.21
CA GLU A 214 -4.59 11.15 -65.70
C GLU A 214 -4.29 9.92 -64.82
N LEU A 215 -4.53 10.01 -63.51
CA LEU A 215 -4.37 8.89 -62.56
C LEU A 215 -5.58 7.96 -62.52
N GLY A 216 -6.77 8.43 -62.94
CA GLY A 216 -8.00 7.66 -62.99
C GLY A 216 -8.00 6.55 -64.06
N GLU A 217 -7.28 6.72 -65.17
CA GLU A 217 -7.22 5.72 -66.24
C GLU A 217 -6.23 4.56 -65.97
N LYS A 218 -5.38 4.64 -64.94
CA LYS A 218 -4.38 3.59 -64.61
C LYS A 218 -4.75 2.69 -63.43
N ALA A 219 -5.94 2.83 -62.85
CA ALA A 219 -6.43 1.92 -61.80
C ALA A 219 -7.01 0.61 -62.38
N ARG A 220 -6.19 -0.17 -63.10
CA ARG A 220 -6.46 -1.60 -63.32
C ARG A 220 -6.08 -2.35 -62.05
N THR A 221 -7.07 -3.02 -61.47
CA THR A 221 -7.02 -3.94 -60.32
C THR A 221 -5.74 -4.78 -60.24
N LEU A 222 -4.95 -4.60 -59.17
CA LEU A 222 -3.84 -5.48 -58.80
C LEU A 222 -4.36 -6.90 -58.51
N SER A 223 -3.65 -7.90 -59.04
CA SER A 223 -4.07 -9.31 -58.99
C SER A 223 -3.77 -9.95 -57.63
N LYS A 224 -4.59 -10.93 -57.22
CA LYS A 224 -4.54 -11.63 -55.92
C LYS A 224 -3.14 -12.13 -55.51
N LYS A 225 -2.27 -12.44 -56.48
CA LYS A 225 -0.90 -12.91 -56.23
C LYS A 225 0.03 -11.85 -55.65
N GLU A 226 -0.10 -10.58 -56.06
CA GLU A 226 0.75 -9.49 -55.54
C GLU A 226 0.36 -9.11 -54.10
N ARG A 227 -0.90 -9.36 -53.72
CA ARG A 227 -1.42 -9.11 -52.37
C ARG A 227 -0.93 -10.14 -51.34
N GLU A 228 -0.54 -11.33 -51.78
CA GLU A 228 0.03 -12.37 -50.91
C GLU A 228 1.53 -12.17 -50.65
N GLU A 229 2.28 -11.62 -51.60
CA GLU A 229 3.70 -11.28 -51.40
C GLU A 229 3.91 -10.15 -50.39
N MET A 230 3.06 -9.12 -50.43
CA MET A 230 3.09 -8.02 -49.43
C MET A 230 2.71 -8.46 -48.00
N ASN A 231 2.08 -9.63 -47.83
CA ASN A 231 1.74 -10.17 -46.50
C ASN A 231 2.80 -11.15 -45.94
N LYS A 232 3.72 -11.67 -46.76
CA LYS A 232 4.82 -12.53 -46.28
C LYS A 232 5.81 -11.75 -45.42
N THR A 233 6.17 -10.53 -45.84
CA THR A 233 7.08 -9.64 -45.12
C THR A 233 6.55 -9.24 -43.73
N ARG A 234 5.22 -9.21 -43.54
CA ARG A 234 4.58 -8.90 -42.26
C ARG A 234 4.55 -10.09 -41.29
N LYS A 235 4.50 -11.33 -41.80
CA LYS A 235 4.55 -12.55 -40.98
C LYS A 235 5.98 -12.89 -40.52
N GLU A 236 6.99 -12.58 -41.32
CA GLU A 236 8.40 -12.80 -40.93
C GLU A 236 8.90 -11.79 -39.87
N LYS A 237 8.34 -10.57 -39.85
CA LYS A 237 8.68 -9.54 -38.84
C LYS A 237 7.97 -9.72 -37.49
N ALA A 238 6.97 -10.59 -37.41
CA ALA A 238 6.28 -10.93 -36.17
C ALA A 238 6.94 -12.16 -35.55
N GLY A 239 7.94 -11.94 -34.68
CA GLY A 239 8.64 -13.00 -33.96
C GLY A 239 7.67 -14.02 -33.37
N HIS A 240 7.92 -15.30 -33.65
CA HIS A 240 7.15 -16.40 -33.08
C HIS A 240 7.27 -16.36 -31.56
N ARG A 241 6.19 -15.96 -30.87
CA ARG A 241 6.05 -16.14 -29.43
C ARG A 241 6.16 -17.63 -29.14
N LEU A 242 7.29 -18.06 -28.55
CA LEU A 242 7.39 -19.36 -27.92
C LEU A 242 6.25 -19.44 -26.89
N ALA A 243 5.31 -20.35 -27.11
CA ALA A 243 4.30 -20.64 -26.10
C ALA A 243 5.03 -21.17 -24.85
N LYS A 244 4.79 -20.55 -23.69
CA LYS A 244 5.28 -21.04 -22.39
C LYS A 244 4.80 -22.49 -22.20
N THR A 245 5.65 -23.47 -22.42
CA THR A 245 5.41 -24.86 -22.02
C THR A 245 5.70 -25.02 -20.53
N GLY A 246 4.85 -24.43 -19.69
CA GLY A 246 4.84 -24.71 -18.25
C GLY A 246 4.17 -26.06 -17.96
N SER A 247 4.55 -26.69 -16.85
CA SER A 247 4.04 -27.97 -16.31
C SER A 247 2.51 -28.06 -16.11
N LYS A 248 1.77 -26.95 -16.31
CA LYS A 248 0.30 -26.89 -16.27
C LYS A 248 -0.41 -27.48 -17.51
N SER A 249 0.31 -27.98 -18.53
CA SER A 249 -0.31 -28.60 -19.71
C SER A 249 -0.54 -30.11 -19.60
N ARG A 250 0.05 -30.81 -18.61
CA ARG A 250 -0.33 -32.20 -18.32
C ARG A 250 -1.63 -32.20 -17.53
N LYS A 251 -2.73 -32.50 -18.22
CA LYS A 251 -4.02 -32.79 -17.59
C LYS A 251 -3.82 -33.97 -16.66
N PHE A 252 -4.25 -33.81 -15.41
CA PHE A 252 -4.28 -34.83 -14.39
C PHE A 252 -5.05 -36.07 -14.91
N GLU A 253 -4.36 -37.21 -15.02
CA GLU A 253 -4.90 -38.53 -15.37
C GLU A 253 -5.20 -39.34 -14.08
N GLY A 254 -5.93 -38.73 -13.15
CA GLY A 254 -6.48 -39.45 -11.99
C GLY A 254 -7.90 -39.96 -12.25
N ASP A 255 -8.39 -40.82 -11.37
CA ASP A 255 -9.63 -41.65 -11.45
C ASP A 255 -10.97 -40.87 -11.47
N GLY A 256 -10.94 -39.61 -11.92
CA GLY A 256 -12.10 -38.73 -12.18
C GLY A 256 -11.95 -37.90 -13.45
N ALA A 257 -10.92 -38.13 -14.27
CA ALA A 257 -10.69 -37.42 -15.52
C ALA A 257 -11.65 -37.92 -16.62
N THR A 258 -12.81 -37.26 -16.75
CA THR A 258 -13.75 -37.51 -17.87
C THR A 258 -13.02 -37.47 -19.21
N SER A 259 -13.12 -38.57 -19.96
CA SER A 259 -12.39 -38.74 -21.21
C SER A 259 -12.81 -37.66 -22.21
N LYS A 260 -11.91 -37.32 -23.16
CA LYS A 260 -12.24 -36.37 -24.25
C LYS A 260 -13.52 -36.77 -25.01
N GLU A 261 -13.84 -38.05 -25.03
CA GLU A 261 -15.03 -38.61 -25.67
C GLU A 261 -16.32 -38.28 -24.91
N GLU A 262 -16.32 -38.41 -23.59
CA GLU A 262 -17.47 -38.03 -22.75
C GLU A 262 -17.74 -36.52 -22.81
N LYS A 263 -16.68 -35.71 -22.82
CA LYS A 263 -16.80 -34.25 -22.94
C LYS A 263 -17.42 -33.84 -24.29
N LYS A 264 -17.08 -34.56 -25.37
CA LYS A 264 -17.66 -34.33 -26.71
C LYS A 264 -19.12 -34.77 -26.77
N LYS A 265 -19.49 -35.91 -26.18
CA LYS A 265 -20.89 -36.36 -26.06
C LYS A 265 -21.75 -35.39 -25.24
N LYS A 266 -21.23 -34.89 -24.12
CA LYS A 266 -21.94 -33.92 -23.26
C LYS A 266 -22.18 -32.58 -23.97
N ASN A 267 -21.19 -32.10 -24.74
CA ASN A 267 -21.37 -30.89 -25.55
C ASN A 267 -22.37 -31.09 -26.68
N GLN A 268 -22.37 -32.25 -27.36
CA GLN A 268 -23.37 -32.53 -28.40
C GLN A 268 -24.79 -32.64 -27.84
N GLN A 269 -24.98 -33.26 -26.67
CA GLN A 269 -26.27 -33.28 -25.99
C GLN A 269 -26.74 -31.89 -25.54
N ASN A 270 -25.83 -31.05 -25.05
CA ASN A 270 -26.17 -29.68 -24.67
C ASN A 270 -26.52 -28.80 -25.87
N VAL A 271 -25.86 -28.99 -27.02
CA VAL A 271 -26.20 -28.31 -28.27
C VAL A 271 -27.57 -28.78 -28.77
N LYS A 272 -27.85 -30.10 -28.78
CA LYS A 272 -29.17 -30.62 -29.15
C LYS A 272 -30.29 -30.10 -28.26
N LYS A 273 -30.07 -30.05 -26.93
CA LYS A 273 -31.03 -29.45 -25.98
C LYS A 273 -31.25 -27.95 -26.21
N ARG A 274 -30.20 -27.20 -26.53
CA ARG A 274 -30.32 -25.74 -26.76
C ARG A 274 -31.05 -25.38 -28.05
N PHE A 275 -30.95 -26.22 -29.08
CA PHE A 275 -31.59 -25.97 -30.37
C PHE A 275 -32.89 -26.75 -30.58
N GLY A 276 -33.38 -27.49 -29.57
CA GLY A 276 -34.68 -28.16 -29.60
C GLY A 276 -34.80 -29.26 -30.66
N ILE A 277 -33.68 -29.80 -31.14
CA ILE A 277 -33.67 -30.87 -32.14
C ILE A 277 -33.61 -32.19 -31.37
N ALA A 278 -34.76 -32.87 -31.28
CA ALA A 278 -34.87 -34.24 -30.76
C ALA A 278 -34.05 -35.21 -31.62
#